data_AF-A0A544XRK2-F1
#
_entry.id   AF-A0A544XRK2-F1
#
_cell.length_a   1.000
_cell.length_b   1.000
_cell.length_c   1.000
_cell.angle_alpha   90.00
_cell.angle_beta   90.00
_cell.angle_gamma   90.00
#
_symmetry.space_group_name_H-M   'P 1'
#
loop_
_entity.id
_entity.type
_entity.pdbx_description
1 polymer ?
#
loop_
_entity_poly.entity_id
_entity_poly.type
_entity_poly.pdbx_seq_one_letter_code
_entity_poly.pdbx_strand_id
1 'polypeptide(L)'
;MFGQANVAIYGVAIEVETGRSSAAIDRAKAITVSAIPSTNRRAQHLLDLARGHMRQRDFDAALTCLRMSETQSTETVVFNPLARQTIGEMIEARRRPPALLLDLATRARVIA
;
A
#
# COMPACT_ATOMS: atom_id res chain seq x y z
N MET A 1 -6.06 1.53 20.90
CA MET A 1 -7.32 0.74 20.96
C MET A 1 -7.09 -0.55 20.18
N PHE A 2 -7.19 -1.70 20.85
CA PHE A 2 -7.06 -3.02 20.22
C PHE A 2 -8.48 -3.57 19.96
N GLY A 3 -8.84 -3.69 18.68
CA GLY A 3 -10.11 -4.26 18.24
C GLY A 3 -9.90 -5.19 17.06
N GLN A 4 -10.89 -6.03 16.75
CA GLN A 4 -10.78 -7.09 15.74
C GLN A 4 -10.27 -6.56 14.38
N ALA A 5 -10.78 -5.40 13.93
CA ALA A 5 -10.33 -4.77 12.69
C ALA A 5 -8.84 -4.37 12.73
N ASN A 6 -8.36 -3.86 13.86
CA ASN A 6 -6.95 -3.50 14.03
C ASN A 6 -6.06 -4.75 14.02
N VAL A 7 -6.46 -5.80 14.74
CA VAL A 7 -5.72 -7.08 14.74
C VAL A 7 -5.66 -7.68 13.33
N ALA A 8 -6.76 -7.63 12.59
CA ALA A 8 -6.83 -8.16 11.23
C ALA A 8 -5.84 -7.46 10.28
N ILE A 9 -5.76 -6.12 10.29
CA ILE A 9 -4.82 -5.40 9.42
C ILE A 9 -3.35 -5.63 9.81
N TYR A 10 -3.04 -5.74 11.11
CA TYR A 10 -1.69 -6.12 11.56
C TYR A 10 -1.33 -7.55 11.13
N GLY A 11 -2.30 -8.46 11.17
CA GLY A 11 -2.12 -9.81 10.63
C GLY A 11 -1.79 -9.83 9.14
N VAL A 12 -2.28 -8.87 8.35
CA VAL A 12 -1.88 -8.72 6.94
C VAL A 12 -0.47 -8.15 6.84
N ALA A 13 -0.17 -7.09 7.60
CA ALA A 13 1.16 -6.46 7.60
C ALA A 13 2.28 -7.46 7.92
N ILE A 14 2.07 -8.34 8.91
CA ILE A 14 3.04 -9.39 9.28
C ILE A 14 3.29 -10.37 8.13
N GLU A 15 2.25 -10.82 7.41
CA GLU A 15 2.43 -11.72 6.26
C GLU A 15 3.19 -11.03 5.12
N VAL A 16 2.89 -9.75 4.87
CA VAL A 16 3.66 -8.93 3.92
C VAL A 16 5.11 -8.87 4.39
N GLU A 17 5.40 -8.48 5.61
CA GLU A 17 6.78 -8.34 6.10
C GLU A 17 7.57 -9.65 6.04
N THR A 18 6.93 -10.78 6.33
CA THR A 18 7.54 -12.12 6.32
C THR A 18 7.61 -12.80 4.96
N GLY A 19 7.24 -12.12 3.88
CA GLY A 19 7.37 -12.65 2.52
C GLY A 19 6.17 -13.45 2.00
N ARG A 20 5.16 -13.65 2.82
CA ARG A 20 3.96 -14.45 2.52
C ARG A 20 2.90 -13.61 1.80
N SER A 21 3.31 -13.00 0.69
CA SER A 21 2.51 -12.00 -0.04
C SER A 21 1.17 -12.53 -0.53
N SER A 22 1.09 -13.78 -0.96
CA SER A 22 -0.17 -14.41 -1.39
C SER A 22 -1.14 -14.60 -0.21
N ALA A 23 -0.64 -15.09 0.92
CA ALA A 23 -1.44 -15.22 2.14
C ALA A 23 -1.92 -13.85 2.67
N ALA A 24 -1.08 -12.82 2.56
CA ALA A 24 -1.45 -11.45 2.92
C ALA A 24 -2.64 -10.95 2.08
N ILE A 25 -2.56 -11.11 0.76
CA ILE A 25 -3.60 -10.67 -0.18
C ILE A 25 -4.90 -11.46 0.04
N ASP A 26 -4.80 -12.78 0.25
CA ASP A 26 -5.97 -13.60 0.54
C ASP A 26 -6.63 -13.22 1.87
N ARG A 27 -5.84 -13.00 2.92
CA ARG A 27 -6.35 -12.56 4.22
C ARG A 27 -7.02 -11.19 4.14
N ALA A 28 -6.48 -10.27 3.33
CA ALA A 28 -7.05 -8.93 3.18
C ALA A 28 -8.45 -8.94 2.56
N LYS A 29 -8.83 -9.96 1.78
CA LYS A 29 -10.19 -10.09 1.20
C LYS A 29 -11.28 -10.17 2.27
N ALA A 30 -10.96 -10.59 3.49
CA ALA A 30 -11.90 -10.66 4.61
C ALA A 30 -12.07 -9.31 5.35
N ILE A 31 -11.29 -8.29 5.00
CA ILE A 31 -11.24 -7.01 5.70
C ILE A 31 -12.06 -5.97 4.95
N THR A 32 -13.10 -5.45 5.61
CA THR A 32 -13.83 -4.28 5.10
C THR A 32 -13.09 -3.00 5.50
N VAL A 33 -12.32 -2.42 4.57
CA VAL A 33 -11.47 -1.25 4.83
C VAL A 33 -12.26 -0.06 5.37
N SER A 34 -13.47 0.20 4.85
CA SER A 34 -14.34 1.29 5.32
C SER A 34 -14.80 1.15 6.77
N ALA A 35 -14.79 -0.07 7.33
CA ALA A 35 -15.16 -0.33 8.72
C ALA A 35 -14.04 0.03 9.72
N ILE A 36 -12.81 0.26 9.26
CA ILE A 36 -11.70 0.70 10.11
C ILE A 36 -11.93 2.19 10.44
N PRO A 37 -12.05 2.63 11.71
CA PRO A 37 -12.40 4.03 11.98
C PRO A 37 -11.30 5.05 11.61
N SER A 38 -10.04 4.63 11.63
CA SER A 38 -8.89 5.52 11.38
C SER A 38 -8.49 5.49 9.91
N THR A 39 -8.52 6.65 9.27
CA THR A 39 -8.04 6.87 7.90
C THR A 39 -6.57 6.51 7.72
N ASN A 40 -5.70 6.91 8.66
CA ASN A 40 -4.28 6.54 8.62
C ASN A 40 -4.08 5.02 8.68
N ARG A 41 -4.88 4.30 9.49
CA ARG A 41 -4.82 2.83 9.53
C ARG A 41 -5.30 2.19 8.23
N ARG A 42 -6.35 2.75 7.61
CA ARG A 42 -6.80 2.31 6.27
C ARG A 42 -5.69 2.51 5.24
N ALA A 43 -5.08 3.70 5.22
CA ALA A 43 -3.98 4.03 4.33
C ALA A 43 -2.80 3.06 4.52
N GLN A 44 -2.34 2.86 5.76
CA GLN A 44 -1.25 1.93 6.05
C GLN A 44 -1.56 0.50 5.58
N HIS A 45 -2.77 0.00 5.84
CA HIS A 45 -3.17 -1.33 5.39
C HIS A 45 -3.16 -1.46 3.85
N LEU A 46 -3.63 -0.44 3.14
CA LEU A 46 -3.60 -0.40 1.67
C LEU A 46 -2.17 -0.29 1.13
N LEU A 47 -1.28 0.44 1.81
CA LEU A 47 0.15 0.46 1.50
C LEU A 47 0.80 -0.91 1.67
N ASP A 48 0.48 -1.64 2.74
CA ASP A 48 0.98 -3.00 2.94
C ASP A 48 0.50 -3.96 1.84
N LEU A 49 -0.76 -3.83 1.39
CA LEU A 49 -1.25 -4.56 0.23
C LEU A 49 -0.52 -4.19 -1.05
N ALA A 50 -0.23 -2.90 -1.27
CA ALA A 50 0.55 -2.47 -2.42
C ALA A 50 1.93 -3.14 -2.45
N ARG A 51 2.60 -3.23 -1.29
CA ARG A 51 3.87 -3.94 -1.13
C ARG A 51 3.73 -5.44 -1.38
N GLY A 52 2.63 -6.05 -0.93
CA GLY A 52 2.31 -7.45 -1.23
C GLY A 52 2.15 -7.71 -2.73
N HIS A 53 1.43 -6.85 -3.45
CA HIS A 53 1.27 -6.94 -4.90
C HIS A 53 2.57 -6.67 -5.67
N MET A 54 3.39 -5.70 -5.21
CA MET A 54 4.73 -5.44 -5.77
C MET A 54 5.60 -6.69 -5.77
N ARG A 55 5.60 -7.44 -4.66
CA ARG A 55 6.37 -8.70 -4.55
C ARG A 55 5.88 -9.80 -5.48
N GLN A 56 4.59 -9.80 -5.83
CA GLN A 56 4.04 -10.69 -6.84
C GLN A 56 4.20 -10.16 -8.27
N ARG A 57 4.86 -9.00 -8.45
CA ARG A 57 4.99 -8.28 -9.73
C ARG A 57 3.65 -7.88 -10.36
N ASP A 58 2.60 -7.81 -9.54
CA ASP A 58 1.28 -7.29 -9.93
C ASP A 58 1.27 -5.77 -9.75
N PHE A 59 1.93 -5.09 -10.68
CA PHE A 59 2.16 -3.66 -10.58
C PHE A 59 0.89 -2.81 -10.72
N ASP A 60 -0.16 -3.33 -11.36
CA ASP A 60 -1.41 -2.60 -11.55
C ASP A 60 -2.27 -2.64 -10.28
N ALA A 61 -2.35 -3.81 -9.61
CA ALA A 61 -2.96 -3.90 -8.31
C ALA A 61 -2.20 -3.10 -7.25
N ALA A 62 -0.86 -3.15 -7.29
CA ALA A 62 -0.02 -2.35 -6.39
C ALA A 62 -0.27 -0.84 -6.55
N LEU A 63 -0.34 -0.33 -7.79
CA LEU A 63 -0.63 1.07 -8.06
C LEU A 63 -2.05 1.45 -7.61
N THR A 64 -3.02 0.56 -7.82
CA THR A 64 -4.39 0.75 -7.36
C THR A 64 -4.45 0.88 -5.83
N CYS A 65 -3.77 0.00 -5.11
CA CYS A 65 -3.65 0.06 -3.65
C CYS A 65 -2.98 1.35 -3.16
N LEU A 66 -1.90 1.80 -3.81
CA LEU A 66 -1.24 3.08 -3.48
C LEU A 66 -2.19 4.27 -3.66
N ARG A 67 -2.92 4.33 -4.78
CA ARG A 67 -3.92 5.40 -5.02
C ARG A 67 -5.03 5.37 -3.98
N MET A 68 -5.54 4.18 -3.64
CA MET A 68 -6.54 4.04 -2.58
C MET A 68 -5.99 4.47 -1.22
N SER A 69 -4.73 4.13 -0.91
CA SER A 69 -4.04 4.56 0.30
C SER A 69 -3.97 6.08 0.38
N GLU A 70 -3.55 6.73 -0.70
CA GLU A 70 -3.47 8.19 -0.78
C GLU A 70 -4.85 8.84 -0.57
N THR A 71 -5.90 8.26 -1.16
CA THR A 71 -7.29 8.74 -0.97
C THR A 71 -7.73 8.67 0.49
N GLN A 72 -7.20 7.74 1.29
CA GLN A 72 -7.49 7.65 2.72
C GLN A 72 -6.65 8.64 3.54
N SER A 73 -5.36 8.78 3.25
CA SER A 73 -4.49 9.78 3.87
C SER A 73 -3.30 10.07 2.96
N THR A 74 -3.29 11.28 2.41
CA THR A 74 -2.17 11.80 1.63
C THR A 74 -0.89 11.85 2.46
N GLU A 75 -0.98 12.28 3.72
CA GLU A 75 0.16 12.38 4.63
C GLU A 75 0.80 11.00 4.86
N THR A 76 0.00 9.95 5.00
CA THR A 76 0.50 8.59 5.16
C THR A 76 1.31 8.15 3.94
N VAL A 77 0.90 8.48 2.71
CA VAL A 77 1.67 8.11 1.51
C VAL A 77 2.90 8.99 1.33
N VAL A 78 2.79 10.29 1.57
CA VAL A 78 3.87 11.26 1.34
C VAL A 78 5.01 11.11 2.35
N PHE A 79 4.70 10.89 3.62
CA PHE A 79 5.69 10.87 4.71
C PHE A 79 6.14 9.47 5.12
N ASN A 80 5.54 8.40 4.59
CA ASN A 80 5.95 7.03 4.93
C ASN A 80 7.12 6.56 4.05
N PRO A 81 8.28 6.19 4.64
CA PRO A 81 9.42 5.68 3.88
C PRO A 81 9.12 4.46 3.03
N LEU A 82 8.28 3.54 3.53
CA LEU A 82 7.89 2.33 2.78
C LEU A 82 7.05 2.67 1.56
N ALA A 83 6.20 3.70 1.63
CA ALA A 83 5.45 4.18 0.46
C ALA A 83 6.38 4.74 -0.61
N ARG A 84 7.32 5.60 -0.22
CA ARG A 84 8.31 6.21 -1.13
C ARG A 84 9.19 5.14 -1.78
N GLN A 85 9.66 4.17 -0.99
CA GLN A 85 10.40 3.02 -1.50
C GLN A 85 9.56 2.22 -2.52
N THR A 86 8.31 1.88 -2.18
CA THR A 86 7.41 1.11 -3.06
C THR A 86 7.15 1.83 -4.38
N ILE A 87 6.95 3.16 -4.33
CA ILE A 87 6.77 4.00 -5.53
C ILE A 87 8.04 4.02 -6.38
N GLY A 88 9.22 4.20 -5.77
CA GLY A 88 10.50 4.20 -6.46
C GLY A 88 10.78 2.85 -7.15
N GLU A 89 10.64 1.75 -6.43
CA GLU A 89 10.78 0.39 -6.97
C GLU A 89 9.81 0.14 -8.15
N MET A 90 8.58 0.66 -8.07
CA MET A 90 7.60 0.50 -9.15
C MET A 90 7.97 1.32 -10.39
N ILE A 91 8.56 2.50 -10.22
CA ILE A 91 9.08 3.32 -11.33
C ILE A 91 10.23 2.57 -12.00
N GLU A 92 11.20 2.09 -11.22
CA GLU A 92 12.37 1.36 -11.73
C GLU A 92 11.97 0.07 -12.46
N ALA A 93 10.96 -0.65 -11.95
CA ALA A 93 10.48 -1.89 -12.55
C ALA A 93 9.74 -1.70 -13.89
N ARG A 94 9.32 -0.47 -14.23
CA ARG A 94 8.53 -0.19 -15.44
C ARG A 94 9.32 0.65 -16.45
N ARG A 95 9.47 0.12 -17.66
CA ARG A 95 10.07 0.86 -18.79
C ARG A 95 9.32 2.16 -19.15
N ARG A 96 8.00 2.18 -18.94
CA ARG A 96 7.12 3.35 -19.15
C ARG A 96 6.14 3.46 -17.98
N PRO A 97 6.49 4.21 -16.92
CA PRO A 97 5.58 4.44 -15.79
C PRO A 97 4.29 5.15 -16.24
N PRO A 98 3.11 4.74 -15.74
CA PRO A 98 1.87 5.45 -16.03
C PRO A 98 1.85 6.83 -15.35
N ALA A 99 1.14 7.79 -15.94
CA ALA A 99 1.06 9.17 -15.42
C ALA A 99 0.65 9.23 -13.93
N LEU A 100 -0.33 8.41 -13.53
CA LEU A 100 -0.75 8.29 -12.13
C LEU A 100 0.39 7.94 -11.17
N LEU A 101 1.32 7.06 -11.57
CA LEU A 101 2.48 6.69 -10.75
C LEU A 101 3.48 7.85 -10.66
N LEU A 102 3.68 8.58 -11.76
CA LEU A 102 4.54 9.76 -11.77
C LEU A 102 3.96 10.87 -10.88
N ASP A 103 2.66 11.12 -10.96
CA ASP A 103 1.97 12.11 -10.12
C ASP A 103 2.10 11.77 -8.62
N LEU A 104 1.92 10.49 -8.27
CA LEU A 104 2.16 9.98 -6.92
C LEU A 104 3.62 10.19 -6.48
N ALA A 105 4.56 9.91 -7.37
CA ALA A 105 5.98 10.07 -7.09
C ALA A 105 6.40 11.53 -6.88
N THR A 106 5.86 12.47 -7.65
CA THR A 106 6.08 13.91 -7.43
C THR A 106 5.51 14.34 -6.08
N ARG A 107 4.27 13.96 -5.74
CA ARG A 107 3.66 14.30 -4.44
C ARG A 107 4.43 13.71 -3.26
N ALA A 108 4.85 12.44 -3.38
CA ALA A 108 5.68 11.76 -2.39
C ALA A 108 7.16 12.17 -2.45
N ARG A 109 7.53 13.15 -3.30
CA ARG A 109 8.91 13.65 -3.48
C ARG A 109 9.93 12.54 -3.76
N VAL A 110 9.52 11.49 -4.47
CA VAL A 110 10.41 10.41 -4.94
C VAL A 110 11.19 10.89 -6.16
N ILE A 111 10.54 11.70 -7.01
CA ILE A 111 11.13 12.36 -8.17
C ILE A 111 10.93 13.88 -8.05
N ALA A 112 11.79 14.64 -8.73
CA ALA A 112 11.79 16.10 -8.73
C ALA A 112 10.73 16.67 -9.68
#